data_AF-A0A9J6B7N1-F1
#
_entry.id   AF-A0A9J6B7N1-F1
#
_cell.length_a   1.000
_cell.length_b   1.000
_cell.length_c   1.000
_cell.angle_alpha   90.00
_cell.angle_beta   90.00
_cell.angle_gamma   90.00
#
_symmetry.space_group_name_H-M   'P 1'
#
loop_
_entity.id
_entity.type
_entity.pdbx_description
1 polymer ?
#
loop_
_entity_poly.entity_id
_entity_poly.type
_entity_poly.pdbx_seq_one_letter_code
_entity_poly.pdbx_strand_id
1 'polypeptide(L)'
;MVNLVDNDEMDDNEDEMNMSMGPPSKYQRMPSSSRSGSSANSNVLESSRKILRDRDVSVFARWMYHAGLPFNCVNYTESFGEFIEAVGQNGSGMKPSTYHEVRVPFLKNEVEKDKQDCRRT
;
A
#
# COMPACT_ATOMS: atom_id res chain seq x y z
N MET A 1 51.36 -22.72 32.02
CA MET A 1 51.72 -24.06 31.53
C MET A 1 51.33 -24.08 30.06
N VAL A 2 52.30 -24.39 29.21
CA VAL A 2 52.23 -24.42 27.74
C VAL A 2 51.52 -25.68 27.23
N ASN A 3 50.75 -25.51 26.13
CA ASN A 3 50.47 -26.33 24.93
C ASN A 3 50.50 -27.88 25.04
N LEU A 4 49.70 -28.67 24.31
CA LEU A 4 49.57 -28.81 22.84
C LEU A 4 48.22 -29.54 22.54
N VAL A 5 47.46 -29.18 21.48
CA VAL A 5 47.40 -29.80 20.12
C VAL A 5 47.04 -31.30 20.21
N ASP A 6 45.92 -31.79 19.66
CA ASP A 6 45.54 -31.95 18.23
C ASP A 6 44.05 -31.57 17.99
N ASN A 7 43.55 -30.88 16.96
CA ASN A 7 43.73 -30.88 15.49
C ASN A 7 43.38 -32.20 14.77
N ASP A 8 42.72 -32.03 13.62
CA ASP A 8 42.15 -32.99 12.65
C ASP A 8 40.66 -33.32 12.93
N GLU A 9 39.67 -32.97 12.11
CA GLU A 9 39.63 -32.87 10.64
C GLU A 9 38.80 -31.67 10.13
N MET A 10 39.29 -31.15 9.01
CA MET A 10 38.60 -30.33 8.02
C MET A 10 37.49 -31.13 7.33
N ASP A 11 36.34 -30.51 7.08
CA ASP A 11 35.62 -30.81 5.83
C ASP A 11 35.11 -29.50 5.23
N ASP A 12 35.97 -28.94 4.37
CA ASP A 12 35.70 -27.84 3.48
C ASP A 12 34.69 -28.33 2.42
N ASN A 13 33.47 -27.81 2.46
CA ASN A 13 32.61 -27.78 1.26
C ASN A 13 32.01 -26.38 1.11
N GLU A 14 32.90 -25.45 0.77
CA GLU A 14 32.57 -24.24 0.03
C GLU A 14 32.35 -24.61 -1.45
N ASP A 15 31.17 -25.14 -1.79
CA ASP A 15 30.73 -25.13 -3.19
C ASP A 15 30.14 -23.74 -3.51
N GLU A 16 31.01 -22.73 -3.55
CA GLU A 16 30.73 -21.49 -4.27
C GLU A 16 30.52 -21.85 -5.75
N MET A 17 29.26 -21.87 -6.20
CA MET A 17 28.94 -21.93 -7.63
C MET A 17 29.48 -20.67 -8.33
N ASN A 18 30.64 -20.84 -8.96
CA ASN A 18 31.28 -19.87 -9.82
C ASN A 18 30.44 -19.63 -11.10
N MET A 19 29.47 -18.72 -11.05
CA MET A 19 28.85 -18.19 -12.27
C MET A 19 29.87 -17.29 -13.01
N SER A 20 30.81 -17.91 -13.73
CA SER A 20 31.69 -17.24 -14.68
C SER A 20 30.83 -16.69 -15.82
N MET A 21 30.40 -15.44 -15.68
CA MET A 21 29.73 -14.66 -16.71
C MET A 21 30.75 -14.33 -17.79
N GLY A 22 30.91 -15.25 -18.74
CA GLY A 22 31.59 -14.96 -20.00
C GLY A 22 30.91 -13.81 -20.74
N PRO A 23 31.61 -13.14 -21.67
CA PRO A 23 31.05 -11.99 -22.39
C PRO A 23 29.72 -12.37 -23.07
N PRO A 24 28.67 -11.53 -22.98
CA PRO A 24 27.38 -11.84 -23.59
C PRO A 24 27.54 -12.14 -25.08
N SER A 25 27.09 -13.32 -25.50
CA SER A 25 27.03 -13.68 -26.92
C SER A 25 26.07 -12.71 -27.64
N LYS A 26 26.56 -12.06 -28.70
CA LYS A 26 25.86 -11.06 -29.54
C LYS A 26 24.60 -11.55 -30.27
N TYR A 27 24.13 -12.77 -29.99
CA TYR A 27 22.96 -13.39 -30.60
C TYR A 27 22.10 -14.16 -29.60
N GLN A 28 21.53 -13.48 -28.61
CA GLN A 28 20.35 -13.99 -27.89
C GLN A 28 19.30 -12.88 -27.77
N ARG A 29 18.58 -12.66 -28.87
CA ARG A 29 17.33 -11.89 -28.89
C ARG A 29 16.18 -12.88 -28.90
N MET A 30 15.57 -13.15 -27.75
CA MET A 30 14.31 -13.89 -27.71
C MET A 30 13.19 -13.03 -28.32
N PRO A 31 12.28 -13.62 -29.12
CA PRO A 31 11.21 -12.89 -29.78
C PRO A 31 10.19 -12.39 -28.75
N SER A 32 9.82 -11.11 -28.90
CA SER A 32 8.69 -10.52 -28.19
C SER A 32 7.41 -11.25 -28.61
N SER A 33 6.98 -12.23 -27.81
CA SER A 33 5.63 -12.76 -27.88
C SER A 33 4.68 -11.62 -27.57
N SER A 34 4.02 -11.17 -28.64
CA SER A 34 2.91 -10.24 -28.66
C SER A 34 1.91 -10.57 -27.56
N ARG A 35 1.65 -9.57 -26.71
CA ARG A 35 0.57 -9.54 -25.73
C ARG A 35 -0.77 -9.73 -26.45
N SER A 36 -1.27 -10.96 -26.52
CA SER A 36 -2.66 -11.26 -26.87
C SER A 36 -3.25 -12.21 -25.82
N GLY A 37 -3.54 -11.65 -24.64
CA GLY A 37 -4.17 -12.34 -23.52
C GLY A 37 -4.94 -11.37 -22.62
N SER A 38 -5.84 -10.58 -23.21
CA SER A 38 -6.47 -9.45 -22.50
C SER A 38 -7.86 -9.72 -21.90
N SER A 39 -8.50 -10.88 -22.13
CA SER A 39 -9.91 -11.09 -21.71
C SER A 39 -10.07 -11.93 -20.42
N ALA A 40 -9.22 -12.92 -20.17
CA ALA A 40 -9.29 -13.70 -18.92
C ALA A 40 -8.73 -12.92 -17.72
N ASN A 41 -7.68 -12.13 -17.95
CA ASN A 41 -7.01 -11.33 -16.91
C ASN A 41 -7.85 -10.13 -16.45
N SER A 42 -8.68 -9.54 -17.32
CA SER A 42 -9.55 -8.41 -16.95
C SER A 42 -10.63 -8.83 -15.95
N ASN A 43 -11.27 -10.00 -16.17
CA ASN A 43 -12.29 -10.54 -15.28
C ASN A 43 -11.74 -10.91 -13.89
N VAL A 44 -10.53 -11.48 -13.84
CA VAL A 44 -9.86 -11.81 -12.56
C VAL A 44 -9.45 -10.55 -11.82
N LEU A 45 -8.87 -9.55 -12.50
CA LEU A 45 -8.49 -8.28 -11.87
C LEU A 45 -9.70 -7.51 -11.34
N GLU A 46 -10.82 -7.52 -12.09
CA GLU A 46 -12.06 -6.89 -11.65
C GLU A 46 -12.67 -7.60 -10.44
N SER A 47 -12.67 -8.94 -10.44
CA SER A 47 -13.14 -9.74 -9.30
C SER A 47 -12.30 -9.47 -8.05
N SER A 48 -10.97 -9.38 -8.19
CA SER A 48 -10.07 -9.03 -7.10
C SER A 48 -10.29 -7.63 -6.57
N ARG A 49 -10.48 -6.63 -7.46
CA ARG A 49 -10.81 -5.25 -7.05
C ARG A 49 -12.12 -5.20 -6.27
N LYS A 50 -13.13 -5.96 -6.71
CA LYS A 50 -14.43 -6.04 -6.02
C LYS A 50 -14.29 -6.62 -4.60
N ILE A 51 -13.54 -7.72 -4.45
CA ILE A 51 -13.31 -8.34 -3.13
C ILE A 51 -12.60 -7.39 -2.18
N LEU A 52 -11.59 -6.66 -2.65
CA LEU A 52 -10.90 -5.65 -1.84
C LEU A 52 -11.86 -4.54 -1.43
N ARG A 53 -12.67 -4.05 -2.38
CA ARG A 53 -13.62 -2.97 -2.11
C ARG A 53 -14.72 -3.39 -1.12
N ASP A 54 -15.22 -4.62 -1.21
CA ASP A 54 -16.21 -5.16 -0.27
C ASP A 54 -15.63 -5.26 1.15
N ARG A 55 -14.36 -5.65 1.28
CA ARG A 55 -13.64 -5.67 2.56
C ARG A 55 -13.49 -4.26 3.13
N ASP A 56 -13.04 -3.30 2.31
CA ASP A 56 -12.81 -1.92 2.74
C ASP A 56 -14.12 -1.27 3.21
N VAL A 57 -15.19 -1.42 2.44
CA VAL A 57 -16.53 -0.94 2.78
C VAL A 57 -17.05 -1.58 4.06
N SER A 58 -16.82 -2.89 4.27
CA SER A 58 -17.22 -3.58 5.50
C SER A 58 -16.50 -3.04 6.75
N VAL A 59 -15.18 -2.81 6.65
CA VAL A 59 -14.40 -2.23 7.75
C VAL A 59 -14.83 -0.80 8.05
N PHE A 60 -15.07 0.01 7.01
CA PHE A 60 -15.57 1.37 7.14
C PHE A 60 -16.96 1.41 7.78
N ALA A 61 -17.90 0.57 7.34
CA ALA A 61 -19.23 0.47 7.91
C ALA A 61 -19.22 0.09 9.40
N ARG A 62 -18.33 -0.84 9.79
CA ARG A 62 -18.11 -1.19 11.21
C ARG A 62 -17.60 0.01 12.01
N TRP A 63 -16.63 0.75 11.48
CA TRP A 63 -16.13 1.97 12.14
C TRP A 63 -17.23 3.04 12.28
N MET A 64 -18.01 3.30 11.22
CA MET A 64 -19.16 4.20 11.27
C MET A 64 -20.16 3.82 12.36
N TYR A 65 -20.48 2.52 12.47
CA TYR A 65 -21.39 2.00 13.48
C TYR A 65 -20.88 2.28 14.90
N HIS A 66 -19.60 2.01 15.17
CA HIS A 66 -18.99 2.28 16.48
C HIS A 66 -18.87 3.77 16.79
N ALA A 67 -18.59 4.60 15.77
CA ALA A 67 -18.44 6.04 15.92
C ALA A 67 -19.78 6.81 15.98
N GLY A 68 -20.91 6.14 15.69
CA GLY A 68 -22.23 6.77 15.66
C GLY A 68 -22.39 7.76 14.50
N LEU A 69 -21.77 7.50 13.36
CA LEU A 69 -21.88 8.38 12.19
C LEU A 69 -23.25 8.21 11.49
N PRO A 70 -23.92 9.30 11.08
CA PRO A 70 -25.15 9.21 10.32
C PRO A 70 -24.89 8.60 8.94
N PHE A 71 -25.78 7.72 8.46
CA PHE A 71 -25.61 7.06 7.15
C PHE A 71 -25.46 8.04 5.99
N ASN A 72 -26.03 9.24 6.11
CA ASN A 72 -25.92 10.28 5.09
C ASN A 72 -24.49 10.80 4.89
N CYS A 73 -23.53 10.48 5.78
CA CYS A 73 -22.14 10.92 5.65
C CYS A 73 -21.48 10.45 4.35
N VAL A 74 -21.90 9.32 3.79
CA VAL A 74 -21.35 8.77 2.53
C VAL A 74 -21.77 9.55 1.29
N ASN A 75 -22.81 10.39 1.40
CA ASN A 75 -23.33 11.19 0.29
C ASN A 75 -22.54 12.48 0.06
N TYR A 76 -21.63 12.85 0.96
CA TYR A 76 -20.71 13.97 0.76
C TYR A 76 -19.54 13.53 -0.12
N THR A 77 -19.82 13.26 -1.40
CA THR A 77 -18.90 12.55 -2.31
C THR A 77 -17.60 13.28 -2.60
N GLU A 78 -17.60 14.62 -2.60
CA GLU A 78 -16.40 15.42 -2.80
C GLU A 78 -15.42 15.25 -1.64
N SER A 79 -15.83 15.65 -0.43
CA SER A 79 -14.97 15.56 0.76
C SER A 79 -14.66 14.13 1.18
N PHE A 80 -15.61 13.19 1.03
CA PHE A 80 -15.35 11.78 1.33
C PHE A 80 -14.40 11.14 0.30
N GLY A 81 -14.50 11.52 -0.97
CA GLY A 81 -13.57 11.10 -2.02
C GLY A 81 -12.14 11.57 -1.74
N GLU A 82 -11.98 12.86 -1.42
CA GLU A 82 -10.69 13.45 -1.03
C GLU A 82 -10.09 12.73 0.19
N PHE A 83 -10.91 12.40 1.19
CA PHE A 83 -10.46 11.64 2.35
C PHE A 83 -9.95 10.24 1.98
N ILE A 84 -10.68 9.48 1.16
CA ILE A 84 -10.26 8.15 0.72
C ILE A 84 -8.95 8.23 -0.07
N GLU A 85 -8.82 9.20 -0.97
CA GLU A 85 -7.60 9.39 -1.76
C GLU A 85 -6.40 9.70 -0.87
N ALA A 86 -6.54 10.65 0.06
CA ALA A 86 -5.47 11.02 0.99
C ALA A 86 -5.02 9.83 1.87
N VAL A 87 -5.96 9.05 2.38
CA VAL A 87 -5.65 7.83 3.17
C VAL A 87 -4.98 6.77 2.29
N GLY A 88 -5.46 6.59 1.06
CA GLY A 88 -4.89 5.66 0.09
C GLY A 88 -3.43 6.00 -0.29
N GLN A 89 -3.11 7.29 -0.40
CA GLN A 89 -1.74 7.76 -0.67
C GLN A 89 -0.79 7.51 0.52
N ASN A 90 -1.26 7.65 1.76
CA ASN A 90 -0.44 7.40 2.95
C ASN A 90 -0.15 5.91 3.19
N GLY A 91 -1.06 5.02 2.76
CA GLY A 91 -0.91 3.58 2.87
C GLY A 91 -1.00 3.03 4.30
N SER A 92 -0.53 1.79 4.48
CA SER A 92 -0.73 0.99 5.70
C SER A 92 0.06 1.44 6.95
N GLY A 93 0.85 2.51 6.85
CA GLY A 93 1.64 3.06 7.97
C GLY A 93 1.01 4.25 8.68
N MET A 94 -0.14 4.75 8.21
CA MET A 94 -0.76 5.94 8.79
C MET A 94 -1.25 5.68 10.22
N LYS A 95 -0.77 6.47 11.18
CA LYS A 95 -1.28 6.43 12.55
C LYS A 95 -2.69 7.04 12.60
N PRO A 96 -3.63 6.45 13.37
CA PRO A 96 -4.90 7.10 13.64
C PRO A 96 -4.67 8.48 14.25
N SER A 97 -5.38 9.49 13.75
CA SER A 97 -5.32 10.83 14.32
C SER A 97 -5.85 10.84 15.75
N THR A 98 -5.24 11.66 16.60
CA THR A 98 -5.71 11.88 17.96
C THR A 98 -6.83 12.90 18.00
N TYR A 99 -7.63 12.87 19.07
CA TYR A 99 -8.71 13.84 19.29
C TYR A 99 -8.20 15.29 19.24
N HIS A 100 -7.03 15.56 19.80
CA HIS A 100 -6.46 16.90 19.86
C HIS A 100 -5.99 17.39 18.49
N GLU A 101 -5.38 16.52 17.69
CA GLU A 101 -4.98 16.85 16.32
C GLU A 101 -6.18 17.19 15.46
N VAL A 102 -7.25 16.40 15.53
CA VAL A 102 -8.46 16.66 14.72
C VAL A 102 -9.15 17.94 15.17
N ARG A 103 -9.39 18.08 16.48
CA ARG A 103 -10.20 19.18 17.02
C ARG A 103 -9.52 20.55 16.91
N VAL A 104 -8.22 20.64 17.22
CA VAL A 104 -7.60 21.93 17.51
C VAL A 104 -7.17 22.65 16.22
N PRO A 105 -6.31 22.08 15.37
CA PRO A 105 -5.96 22.69 14.10
C PRO A 105 -6.95 22.36 12.97
N PHE A 106 -7.27 21.09 12.71
CA PHE A 106 -7.93 20.73 11.44
C PHE A 106 -9.39 21.21 11.36
N LEU A 107 -10.20 20.92 12.37
CA LEU A 107 -11.61 21.35 12.36
C LEU A 107 -11.75 22.88 12.49
N LYS A 108 -10.86 23.56 13.22
CA LYS A 108 -10.91 25.03 13.31
C LYS A 108 -10.59 25.67 11.97
N ASN A 109 -9.55 25.17 11.30
CA ASN A 109 -9.15 25.69 9.99
C ASN A 109 -10.27 25.52 8.97
N GLU A 110 -10.98 24.39 8.96
CA GLU A 110 -12.07 24.16 8.03
C GLU A 110 -13.25 25.12 8.24
N VAL A 111 -13.63 25.35 9.51
CA VAL A 111 -14.66 26.34 9.87
C VAL A 111 -14.26 27.76 9.45
N GLU A 112 -12.98 28.10 9.51
CA GLU A 112 -12.47 29.40 9.07
C GLU A 112 -12.48 29.54 7.55
N LYS A 113 -12.15 28.49 6.80
CA LYS A 113 -12.24 28.47 5.33
C LYS A 113 -13.69 28.67 4.87
N ASP A 114 -14.63 27.92 5.42
CA ASP A 114 -16.06 28.04 5.09
C ASP A 114 -16.57 29.47 5.30
N LYS A 115 -16.21 30.09 6.44
CA LYS A 115 -16.56 31.49 6.72
C LYS A 115 -15.96 32.45 5.72
N GLN A 116 -14.75 32.17 5.26
CA GLN A 116 -14.07 33.04 4.32
C GLN A 116 -14.63 32.90 2.90
N ASP A 117 -15.01 31.69 2.49
CA ASP A 117 -15.67 31.47 1.21
C ASP A 117 -17.04 32.13 1.16
N CYS A 118 -17.83 32.01 2.24
CA CYS A 118 -19.07 32.80 2.39
C CYS A 118 -18.88 34.32 2.37
N ARG A 119 -17.68 34.84 2.70
CA ARG A 119 -17.37 36.28 2.63
C ARG A 119 -16.93 36.73 1.24
N ARG A 120 -16.55 35.80 0.36
CA ARG A 120 -16.06 36.08 -1.00
C ARG A 120 -17.15 35.98 -2.06
N THR A 121 -18.26 35.32 -1.74
CA THR A 121 -19.50 35.23 -2.53
C THR A 121 -20.48 36.33 -2.15
#